data_AF-A0A0Q8G7B4-F1
#
_entry.id   AF-A0A0Q8G7B4-F1
#
_cell.length_a   1.000
_cell.length_b   1.000
_cell.length_c   1.000
_cell.angle_alpha   90.00
_cell.angle_beta   90.00
_cell.angle_gamma   90.00
#
_symmetry.space_group_name_H-M   'P 1'
#
loop_
_entity.id
_entity.type
_entity.pdbx_description
1 polymer ?
#
loop_
_entity_poly.entity_id
_entity_poly.type
_entity_poly.pdbx_seq_one_letter_code
_entity_poly.pdbx_strand_id
1 'polypeptide(L)'
;MTQTTIPAWCETLQAKLMAAIDAAWATIESSDDPVAIRKARDKAKACGELATVARKVAALVGLGQPKPIAAGALADPAATLTQAEHALRALEQLKARRRR
;
A
#
# COMPACT_ATOMS: atom_id res chain seq x y z
N MET A 1 26.48 -5.18 11.28
CA MET A 1 25.14 -4.55 11.42
C MET A 1 25.26 -3.10 10.97
N THR A 2 24.83 -2.77 9.75
CA THR A 2 24.76 -1.37 9.32
C THR A 2 23.47 -0.78 9.86
N GLN A 3 23.57 0.02 10.92
CA GLN A 3 22.44 0.74 11.49
C GLN A 3 22.06 1.87 10.54
N THR A 4 20.95 1.70 9.84
CA THR A 4 20.38 2.75 8.99
C THR A 4 19.74 3.79 9.92
N THR A 5 20.48 4.84 10.27
CA THR A 5 19.95 5.94 11.08
C THR A 5 18.88 6.66 10.27
N ILE A 6 17.61 6.47 10.63
CA ILE A 6 16.49 7.21 10.06
C ILE A 6 16.56 8.64 10.63
N PRO A 7 16.52 9.69 9.80
CA PRO A 7 16.53 11.05 10.29
C PRO A 7 15.25 11.37 11.07
N ALA A 8 15.40 12.16 12.13
CA ALA A 8 14.31 12.57 13.01
C ALA A 8 13.10 13.20 12.28
N TRP A 9 13.32 13.82 11.11
CA TRP A 9 12.23 14.37 10.30
C TRP A 9 11.35 13.27 9.67
N CYS A 10 11.92 12.13 9.27
CA CYS A 10 11.18 11.00 8.72
C CYS A 10 10.29 10.38 9.80
N GLU A 11 10.82 10.20 11.01
CA GLU A 11 10.09 9.68 12.16
C GLU A 11 8.95 10.62 12.55
N THR A 12 9.23 11.93 12.64
CA THR A 12 8.22 12.96 12.94
C THR A 12 7.11 12.96 11.88
N LEU A 13 7.47 12.83 10.60
CA LEU A 13 6.50 12.77 9.52
C LEU A 13 5.65 11.50 9.59
N GLN A 14 6.28 10.34 9.81
CA GLN A 14 5.59 9.07 9.96
C GLN A 14 4.57 9.14 11.11
N ALA A 15 4.96 9.66 12.28
CA ALA A 15 4.08 9.82 13.42
C ALA A 15 2.85 10.70 13.09
N LYS A 16 3.06 11.83 12.38
CA LYS A 16 1.97 12.71 11.96
C LYS A 16 1.01 12.04 10.98
N LEU A 17 1.52 11.28 10.01
CA LEU A 17 0.70 10.57 9.04
C LEU A 17 -0.12 9.45 9.71
N MET A 18 0.49 8.69 10.61
CA MET A 18 -0.20 7.67 11.40
C MET A 18 -1.32 8.29 12.24
N ALA A 19 -1.02 9.34 13.02
CA ALA A 19 -2.03 10.03 13.81
C ALA A 19 -3.19 10.59 12.97
N ALA A 20 -2.91 11.06 11.75
CA ALA A 20 -3.95 11.54 10.84
C ALA A 20 -4.84 10.41 10.30
N ILE A 21 -4.26 9.23 10.02
CA ILE A 21 -4.99 8.03 9.62
C ILE A 21 -5.84 7.51 10.77
N ASP A 22 -5.30 7.46 11.98
CA ASP A 22 -6.03 7.04 13.18
C ASP A 22 -7.23 7.96 13.45
N ALA A 23 -7.04 9.27 13.35
CA ALA A 23 -8.13 10.24 13.48
C ALA A 23 -9.19 10.08 12.38
N ALA A 24 -8.78 9.77 11.14
CA ALA A 24 -9.70 9.49 10.05
C ALA A 24 -10.49 8.20 10.31
N TRP A 25 -9.83 7.15 10.83
CA TRP A 25 -10.47 5.91 11.20
C TRP A 25 -11.51 6.11 12.32
N ALA A 26 -11.14 6.83 13.38
CA ALA A 26 -12.06 7.16 14.46
C ALA A 26 -13.29 7.95 13.97
N THR A 27 -13.12 8.83 12.98
CA THR A 27 -14.24 9.56 12.37
C THR A 27 -15.17 8.62 11.60
N ILE A 28 -14.61 7.67 10.85
CA ILE A 28 -15.40 6.70 10.08
C ILE A 28 -16.17 5.76 11.00
N GLU A 29 -15.61 5.39 12.14
CA GLU A 29 -16.23 4.49 13.11
C GLU A 29 -17.33 5.17 13.95
N SER A 30 -17.15 6.46 14.27
CA SER A 30 -18.06 7.18 15.19
C SER A 30 -19.14 8.02 14.49
N SER A 31 -19.02 8.29 13.19
CA SER A 31 -19.92 9.21 12.47
C SER A 31 -20.77 8.50 11.43
N ASP A 32 -22.09 8.69 11.49
CA ASP A 32 -23.03 8.26 10.44
C ASP A 32 -23.22 9.32 9.33
N ASP A 33 -22.64 10.51 9.48
CA ASP A 33 -22.69 11.54 8.43
C ASP A 33 -21.86 11.12 7.20
N PRO A 34 -22.48 10.95 6.01
CA PRO A 34 -21.78 10.57 4.79
C PRO A 34 -20.76 11.62 4.33
N VAL A 35 -20.92 12.90 4.68
CA VAL A 35 -19.95 13.95 4.32
C VAL A 35 -18.71 13.85 5.20
N ALA A 36 -18.88 13.65 6.51
CA ALA A 36 -17.77 13.40 7.42
C ALA A 36 -16.95 12.16 7.04
N ILE A 37 -17.61 11.04 6.70
CA ILE A 37 -16.93 9.81 6.25
C ILE A 37 -16.12 10.07 4.96
N ARG A 38 -16.70 10.79 3.98
CA ARG A 38 -15.98 11.13 2.73
C ARG A 38 -14.74 11.97 3.01
N LYS A 39 -14.88 13.04 3.81
CA LYS A 39 -13.75 13.89 4.21
C LYS A 39 -12.67 13.12 4.94
N ALA A 40 -13.03 12.18 5.82
CA ALA A 40 -12.07 11.33 6.53
C ALA A 40 -11.30 10.42 5.55
N ARG A 41 -11.98 9.82 4.58
CA ARG A 41 -11.34 9.02 3.51
C ARG A 41 -10.43 9.87 2.63
N ASP A 42 -10.86 11.07 2.25
CA ASP A 42 -10.07 12.00 1.45
C ASP A 42 -8.79 12.41 2.20
N LYS A 43 -8.88 12.65 3.52
CA LYS A 43 -7.73 12.93 4.37
C LYS A 43 -6.76 11.75 4.42
N ALA A 44 -7.25 10.52 4.57
CA ALA A 44 -6.43 9.31 4.53
C ALA A 44 -5.72 9.14 3.17
N LYS A 45 -6.41 9.44 2.05
CA LYS A 45 -5.81 9.43 0.71
C LYS A 45 -4.69 10.47 0.58
N ALA A 46 -4.93 11.70 1.03
CA ALA A 46 -3.92 12.76 1.03
C ALA A 46 -2.67 12.36 1.84
N CYS A 47 -2.82 11.62 2.94
CA CYS A 47 -1.69 11.09 3.71
C CYS A 47 -0.83 10.12 2.87
N GLY A 48 -1.44 9.26 2.06
CA GLY A 48 -0.73 8.35 1.15
C GLY A 48 0.02 9.08 0.03
N GLU A 49 -0.57 10.15 -0.52
CA GLU A 49 0.07 11.00 -1.52
C GLU A 49 1.28 11.74 -0.92
N LEU A 50 1.12 12.35 0.27
CA LEU A 50 2.21 12.98 1.01
C LEU A 50 3.33 11.99 1.35
N ALA A 51 3.01 10.76 1.76
CA ALA A 51 4.00 9.73 2.02
C ALA A 51 4.83 9.38 0.76
N THR A 52 4.20 9.41 -0.42
CA THR A 52 4.89 9.16 -1.69
C THR A 52 5.85 10.30 -2.03
N VAL A 53 5.45 11.56 -1.83
CA VAL A 53 6.33 12.72 -2.00
C VAL A 53 7.50 12.66 -1.00
N ALA A 54 7.23 12.33 0.26
CA ALA A 54 8.25 12.20 1.28
C ALA A 54 9.29 11.12 0.98
N ARG A 55 8.87 9.98 0.39
CA ARG A 55 9.79 8.95 -0.09
C ARG A 55 10.74 9.47 -1.19
N LYS A 56 10.24 10.32 -2.10
CA LYS A 56 11.09 10.97 -3.11
C LYS A 56 12.11 11.91 -2.46
N VAL A 57 11.69 12.70 -1.48
CA VAL A 57 12.59 13.59 -0.72
C VAL A 57 13.65 12.78 0.03
N ALA A 58 13.25 11.71 0.71
CA ALA A 58 14.16 10.81 1.42
C ALA A 58 15.22 10.19 0.48
N ALA A 59 14.82 9.81 -0.75
CA ALA A 59 15.75 9.32 -1.76
C ALA A 59 16.77 10.38 -2.20
N LEU A 60 16.36 11.65 -2.35
CA LEU A 60 17.26 12.77 -2.69
C LEU A 60 18.30 13.03 -1.60
N VAL A 61 17.94 12.84 -0.32
CA VAL A 61 18.86 13.02 0.81
C VAL A 61 19.63 11.75 1.19
N GLY A 62 19.64 10.73 0.32
CA GLY A 62 20.45 9.53 0.48
C GLY A 62 19.90 8.47 1.45
N LEU A 63 18.66 8.62 1.93
CA LEU A 63 18.03 7.70 2.88
C LEU A 63 17.35 6.48 2.24
N GLY A 64 17.48 6.37 0.92
CA GLY A 64 16.67 5.45 0.12
C GLY A 64 17.43 4.88 -1.07
N GLN A 65 18.71 4.53 -0.91
CA GLN A 65 19.33 3.55 -1.78
C GLN A 65 19.26 2.18 -1.11
N PRO A 66 18.13 1.45 -1.21
CA PRO A 66 18.24 0.02 -1.14
C PRO A 66 19.19 -0.38 -2.27
N LYS A 67 20.21 -1.19 -1.96
CA LYS A 67 20.99 -1.90 -2.97
C LYS A 67 20.01 -2.40 -4.03
N PRO A 68 20.19 -2.09 -5.33
CA PRO A 68 19.26 -2.57 -6.34
C PRO A 68 19.15 -4.08 -6.14
N ILE A 69 17.98 -4.53 -5.71
CA ILE A 69 17.61 -5.93 -5.83
C ILE A 69 17.75 -6.15 -7.33
N ALA A 70 18.71 -6.97 -7.72
CA ALA A 70 18.96 -7.28 -9.11
C ALA A 70 17.61 -7.53 -9.78
N ALA A 71 17.42 -6.92 -10.95
CA ALA A 71 16.20 -6.94 -11.76
C ALA A 71 15.86 -8.34 -12.28
N GLY A 72 15.69 -9.32 -11.39
CA GLY A 72 15.30 -10.70 -11.65
C GLY A 72 13.91 -11.05 -11.08
N ALA A 73 13.20 -10.09 -10.48
CA ALA A 73 11.82 -10.29 -10.01
C ALA A 73 10.82 -9.35 -10.71
N LEU A 74 11.12 -8.98 -11.96
CA LEU A 74 10.04 -8.58 -12.86
C LEU A 74 9.19 -9.83 -13.10
N ALA A 75 7.89 -9.72 -12.83
CA ALA A 75 6.91 -10.75 -13.08
C ALA A 75 7.15 -11.37 -14.46
N ASP A 76 7.51 -12.66 -14.46
CA ASP A 76 7.62 -13.42 -15.68
C ASP A 76 6.22 -13.50 -16.32
N PRO A 77 6.04 -13.01 -17.56
CA PRO A 77 4.74 -13.01 -18.21
C PRO A 77 4.19 -14.43 -18.40
N ALA A 78 5.06 -15.44 -18.51
CA ALA A 78 4.64 -16.84 -18.56
C ALA A 78 4.13 -17.31 -17.18
N ALA A 79 4.75 -16.90 -16.07
CA ALA A 79 4.22 -17.20 -14.73
C ALA A 79 2.83 -16.58 -14.50
N THR A 80 2.60 -15.39 -15.02
CA THR A 80 1.29 -14.69 -14.93
C THR A 80 0.22 -15.36 -15.79
N LEU A 81 0.56 -15.77 -17.02
CA LEU A 81 -0.32 -16.56 -17.89
C LEU A 81 -0.69 -17.91 -17.26
N THR A 82 0.30 -18.62 -16.70
CA THR A 82 0.08 -19.91 -16.03
C THR A 82 -0.88 -19.76 -14.84
N GLN A 83 -0.75 -18.68 -14.05
CA GLN A 83 -1.67 -18.41 -12.94
C GLN A 83 -3.11 -18.14 -13.40
N ALA A 84 -3.29 -17.42 -14.51
CA ALA A 84 -4.61 -17.15 -15.08
C ALA A 84 -5.28 -18.43 -15.61
N GLU A 85 -4.52 -19.32 -16.25
CA GLU A 85 -5.03 -20.61 -16.73
C GLU A 85 -5.48 -21.53 -15.59
N HIS A 86 -4.72 -21.57 -14.49
CA HIS A 86 -5.09 -22.33 -13.30
C HIS A 86 -6.37 -21.79 -12.64
N ALA A 87 -6.55 -20.46 -12.59
CA ALA A 87 -7.76 -19.84 -12.06
C ALA A 87 -9.00 -20.18 -12.90
N LEU A 88 -8.89 -20.19 -14.23
CA LEU A 88 -10.00 -20.56 -15.12
C LEU A 88 -10.41 -22.03 -14.95
N ARG A 89 -9.45 -22.96 -14.84
CA ARG A 89 -9.75 -24.38 -14.59
C ARG A 89 -10.43 -24.59 -13.24
N ALA A 90 -10.03 -23.86 -12.20
CA ALA A 90 -10.67 -23.95 -10.89
C ALA A 90 -12.14 -23.48 -10.93
N LEU A 91 -12.44 -22.42 -11.68
CA LEU A 91 -13.80 -21.92 -11.86
C LEU A 91 -14.68 -22.91 -12.64
N GLU A 92 -14.14 -23.55 -13.67
CA GLU A 92 -14.88 -24.57 -14.43
C GLU A 92 -15.20 -25.80 -13.58
N GLN A 93 -14.27 -26.23 -12.70
CA GLN A 93 -14.54 -27.34 -11.76
C GLN A 93 -15.63 -26.98 -10.74
N LEU A 94 -15.66 -25.74 -10.26
CA LEU A 94 -16.71 -25.26 -9.35
C LEU A 94 -18.09 -25.21 -10.04
N LYS A 95 -18.15 -24.77 -11.30
CA LYS A 95 -19.38 -24.77 -12.10
C LYS A 95 -19.86 -26.18 -12.42
N ALA A 96 -18.96 -27.09 -12.77
CA ALA A 96 -19.28 -28.49 -13.05
C ALA A 96 -19.83 -29.22 -11.82
N ARG A 97 -19.26 -28.95 -10.62
CA ARG A 97 -19.78 -29.44 -9.34
C ARG A 97 -21.16 -28.90 -8.99
N ARG A 98 -21.50 -27.69 -9.44
CA ARG A 98 -22.80 -27.05 -9.16
C ARG A 98 -23.92 -27.50 -10.11
N ARG A 99 -23.59 -28.27 -11.15
CA ARG A 99 -24.52 -28.81 -12.15
C ARG A 99 -24.79 -30.32 -12.00
N ARG A 100 -24.19 -30.98 -11.00
CA ARG A 100 -24.55 -32.33 -10.53
C ARG A 100 -25.35 -32.20 -9.24
#